data_AF-A0A800DA68-F1
#
_entry.id   AF-A0A800DA68-F1
#
_cell.length_a   1.000
_cell.length_b   1.000
_cell.length_c   1.000
_cell.angle_alpha   90.00
_cell.angle_beta   90.00
_cell.angle_gamma   90.00
#
_symmetry.space_group_name_H-M   'P 1'
#
loop_
_entity.id
_entity.type
_entity.pdbx_description
1 polymer ?
#
loop_
_entity_poly.entity_id
_entity_poly.type
_entity_poly.pdbx_seq_one_letter_code
_entity_poly.pdbx_strand_id
1 'polypeptide(L)'
;MFADGIIYQDNKIINWDPKGQTVISDDEIVYQERKAMFYTFKYSNDFPISISTTRPETKVGDTAVAVHPDDKRYKDLIGKEFEIDNFAGAKLSIKIIADEYVDPEFGTGALGVTPAHSQSD
;
A
#
# COMPACT_ATOMS: atom_id res chain seq x y z
N MET A 1 -21.34 27.32 9.39
CA MET A 1 -20.60 26.08 9.04
C MET A 1 -19.16 26.35 8.63
N PHE A 2 -18.88 27.03 7.50
CA PHE A 2 -17.50 27.42 7.17
C PHE A 2 -16.91 28.41 8.21
N ALA A 3 -17.69 29.44 8.56
CA ALA A 3 -17.32 30.41 9.60
C ALA A 3 -17.16 29.80 11.01
N ASP A 4 -17.77 28.63 11.24
CA ASP A 4 -17.68 27.91 12.53
C ASP A 4 -16.50 26.91 12.53
N GLY A 5 -15.71 26.86 11.45
CA GLY A 5 -14.54 25.99 11.31
C GLY A 5 -14.85 24.50 11.07
N ILE A 6 -16.12 24.14 10.83
CA ILE A 6 -16.55 22.74 10.64
C ILE A 6 -16.56 22.28 9.18
N ILE A 7 -16.33 23.18 8.23
CA ILE A 7 -16.17 22.86 6.80
C ILE A 7 -14.83 23.45 6.35
N TYR A 8 -14.03 22.64 5.67
CA TYR A 8 -12.74 23.02 5.10
C TYR A 8 -12.53 22.38 3.73
N GLN A 9 -11.53 22.86 3.00
CA GLN A 9 -11.09 22.30 1.72
C GLN A 9 -9.59 22.03 1.81
N ASP A 10 -9.19 20.80 1.54
CA ASP A 10 -7.80 20.37 1.51
C ASP A 10 -7.63 19.16 0.56
N ASN A 11 -6.38 18.76 0.31
CA ASN A 11 -6.07 17.57 -0.47
C ASN A 11 -6.07 16.33 0.43
N LYS A 12 -6.92 15.37 0.09
CA LYS A 12 -7.00 14.05 0.74
C LYS A 12 -7.13 12.99 -0.36
N ILE A 13 -6.72 11.76 -0.07
CA ILE A 13 -7.14 10.60 -0.86
C ILE A 13 -8.67 10.49 -0.77
N ILE A 14 -9.31 10.40 -1.92
CA ILE A 14 -10.76 10.32 -2.08
C ILE A 14 -11.15 9.05 -2.82
N ASN A 15 -12.41 8.66 -2.68
CA ASN A 15 -12.99 7.62 -3.52
C ASN A 15 -13.41 8.26 -4.84
N TRP A 16 -12.81 7.84 -5.95
CA TRP A 16 -13.11 8.34 -7.29
C TRP A 16 -13.93 7.31 -8.06
N ASP A 17 -15.08 7.72 -8.62
CA ASP A 17 -15.83 6.90 -9.57
C ASP A 17 -15.34 7.18 -11.00
N PRO A 18 -14.69 6.21 -11.67
CA PRO A 18 -14.22 6.38 -13.05
C PRO A 18 -15.36 6.58 -14.06
N LYS A 19 -16.56 6.06 -13.78
CA LYS A 19 -17.70 6.12 -14.72
C LYS A 19 -18.40 7.47 -14.63
N GLY A 20 -18.72 7.91 -13.41
CA GLY A 20 -19.31 9.22 -13.15
C GLY A 20 -18.33 10.38 -13.28
N GLN A 21 -17.02 10.12 -13.26
CA GLN A 21 -15.96 11.13 -13.26
C GLN A 21 -16.11 12.14 -12.12
N THR A 22 -16.45 11.63 -10.93
CA THR A 22 -16.68 12.43 -9.72
C THR A 22 -16.13 11.71 -8.49
N VAL A 23 -15.91 12.49 -7.43
CA VAL A 23 -15.69 11.94 -6.09
C VAL A 23 -17.00 11.41 -5.53
N ILE A 24 -16.91 10.35 -4.73
CA ILE A 24 -18.03 9.77 -3.98
C ILE A 24 -17.70 9.74 -2.49
N SER A 25 -18.73 9.88 -1.66
CA SER A 25 -18.62 9.76 -0.20
C SER A 25 -18.40 8.31 0.22
N ASP A 26 -17.91 8.11 1.45
CA ASP A 26 -17.72 6.77 2.00
C ASP A 26 -19.07 6.00 2.13
N ASP A 27 -20.19 6.72 2.30
CA ASP A 27 -21.54 6.14 2.40
C ASP A 27 -22.08 5.62 1.05
N GLU A 28 -21.52 6.09 -0.07
CA GLU A 28 -21.91 5.67 -1.43
C GLU A 28 -21.16 4.42 -1.89
N ILE A 29 -20.24 3.88 -1.09
CA ILE A 29 -19.46 2.69 -1.42
C ILE A 29 -20.30 1.42 -1.19
N VAL A 30 -20.42 0.59 -2.24
CA VAL A 30 -21.02 -0.74 -2.13
C VAL A 30 -19.95 -1.81 -2.24
N TYR A 31 -19.67 -2.49 -1.13
CA TYR A 31 -18.73 -3.61 -1.09
C TYR A 31 -19.33 -4.85 -1.76
N GLN A 32 -18.54 -5.50 -2.61
CA GLN A 32 -18.94 -6.73 -3.30
C GLN A 32 -17.85 -7.78 -3.15
N GLU A 33 -18.20 -8.95 -2.66
CA GLU A 33 -17.28 -10.09 -2.60
C GLU A 33 -16.99 -10.61 -4.00
N ARG A 34 -15.70 -10.74 -4.33
CA ARG A 34 -15.24 -11.27 -5.61
C ARG A 34 -14.01 -12.14 -5.40
N LYS A 35 -13.86 -13.17 -6.23
CA LYS A 35 -12.63 -13.93 -6.31
C LYS A 35 -11.55 -13.08 -6.97
N ALA A 36 -10.42 -12.93 -6.31
CA ALA A 36 -9.24 -12.25 -6.83
C ALA A 36 -8.06 -13.21 -6.87
N MET A 37 -7.11 -12.95 -7.76
CA MET A 37 -5.81 -13.61 -7.73
C MET A 37 -4.92 -12.92 -6.71
N PHE A 38 -4.25 -13.73 -5.90
CA PHE A 38 -3.29 -13.25 -4.91
C PHE A 38 -1.88 -13.50 -5.41
N TYR A 39 -1.21 -12.44 -5.81
CA TYR A 39 0.12 -12.48 -6.41
C TYR A 39 1.17 -12.44 -5.31
N THR A 40 2.24 -13.22 -5.47
CA THR A 40 3.42 -13.15 -4.59
C THR A 40 4.68 -13.02 -5.44
N PHE A 41 5.46 -11.96 -5.20
CA PHE A 41 6.67 -11.66 -5.99
C PHE A 41 7.65 -10.80 -5.19
N LYS A 42 8.84 -10.57 -5.76
CA LYS A 42 9.84 -9.63 -5.25
C LYS A 42 10.02 -8.49 -6.24
N TYR A 43 10.32 -7.28 -5.77
CA TYR A 43 10.59 -6.14 -6.66
C TYR A 43 11.87 -6.32 -7.48
N SER A 44 12.86 -7.01 -6.95
CA SER A 44 14.08 -7.40 -7.65
C SER A 44 14.59 -8.74 -7.12
N ASN A 45 15.55 -9.34 -7.83
CA ASN A 45 16.14 -10.62 -7.40
C ASN A 45 16.87 -10.49 -6.05
N ASP A 46 17.52 -9.35 -5.84
CA ASP A 46 18.28 -9.01 -4.63
C ASP A 46 17.40 -8.49 -3.49
N PHE A 47 16.11 -8.21 -3.74
CA PHE A 47 15.22 -7.73 -2.71
C PHE A 47 14.93 -8.84 -1.67
N PRO A 48 15.10 -8.58 -0.36
CA PRO A 48 15.12 -9.64 0.65
C PRO A 48 13.73 -10.22 0.94
N ILE A 49 12.65 -9.49 0.64
CA ILE A 49 11.29 -9.82 1.07
C ILE A 49 10.40 -10.09 -0.16
N SER A 50 9.69 -11.21 -0.19
CA SER A 50 8.59 -11.38 -1.14
C SER A 50 7.37 -10.67 -0.59
N ILE A 51 6.67 -9.89 -1.42
CA ILE A 51 5.41 -9.23 -1.08
C ILE A 51 4.24 -10.01 -1.67
N SER A 52 3.08 -9.93 -1.00
CA SER A 52 1.84 -10.53 -1.48
C SER A 52 0.75 -9.46 -1.65
N THR A 53 0.08 -9.42 -2.81
CA THR A 53 -0.95 -8.42 -3.09
C THR A 53 -1.98 -8.92 -4.11
N THR A 54 -3.20 -8.39 -4.04
CA THR A 54 -4.22 -8.54 -5.08
C THR A 54 -4.16 -7.44 -6.14
N ARG A 55 -3.37 -6.38 -5.91
CA ARG A 55 -3.27 -5.17 -6.76
C ARG A 55 -1.84 -4.98 -7.28
N PRO A 56 -1.28 -5.90 -8.09
CA PRO A 56 0.10 -5.80 -8.58
C PRO A 56 0.37 -4.51 -9.36
N GLU A 57 -0.65 -3.94 -10.01
CA GLU A 57 -0.57 -2.69 -10.77
C GLU A 57 -0.21 -1.47 -9.91
N THR A 58 -0.49 -1.51 -8.60
CA THR A 58 -0.16 -0.41 -7.68
C THR A 58 1.31 -0.36 -7.29
N LYS A 59 2.04 -1.46 -7.51
CA LYS A 59 3.38 -1.69 -6.93
C LYS A 59 4.51 -0.89 -7.57
N VAL A 60 4.23 -0.24 -8.69
CA VAL A 60 5.10 0.79 -9.28
C VAL A 60 5.07 2.12 -8.53
N GLY A 61 4.12 2.31 -7.60
CA GLY A 61 4.01 3.49 -6.74
C GLY A 61 4.40 3.23 -5.29
N ASP A 62 5.02 2.09 -5.00
CA ASP A 62 5.36 1.73 -3.62
C ASP A 62 6.50 2.60 -3.09
N THR A 63 6.33 3.05 -1.85
CA THR A 63 7.31 3.89 -1.14
C THR A 63 7.93 3.16 0.06
N ALA A 64 7.24 2.14 0.56
CA ALA A 64 7.70 1.34 1.67
C ALA A 64 7.16 -0.09 1.61
N VAL A 65 7.75 -0.96 2.42
CA VAL A 65 7.19 -2.28 2.75
C VAL A 65 7.02 -2.33 4.26
N ALA A 66 5.79 -2.50 4.72
CA ALA A 66 5.45 -2.64 6.12
C ALA A 66 5.53 -4.12 6.54
N VAL A 67 6.17 -4.36 7.68
CA VAL A 67 6.28 -5.69 8.31
C VAL A 67 5.93 -5.57 9.79
N HIS A 68 5.42 -6.65 10.37
CA HIS A 68 5.12 -6.66 11.80
C HIS A 68 6.41 -6.62 12.65
N PRO A 69 6.50 -5.79 13.70
CA PRO A 69 7.71 -5.64 14.52
C PRO A 69 8.15 -6.92 15.25
N ASP A 70 7.19 -7.79 15.58
CA ASP A 70 7.47 -9.09 16.21
C ASP A 70 7.75 -10.22 15.22
N ASP A 71 7.67 -9.96 13.91
CA ASP A 71 8.04 -10.96 12.92
C ASP A 71 9.56 -11.14 12.86
N LYS A 72 10.02 -12.24 13.47
CA LYS A 72 11.43 -12.62 13.51
C LYS A 72 12.07 -12.75 12.12
N ARG A 73 11.28 -12.99 11.07
CA ARG A 73 11.78 -13.12 9.69
C ARG A 73 12.33 -11.80 9.14
N TYR A 74 11.75 -10.67 9.55
CA TYR A 74 12.00 -9.36 8.94
C TYR A 74 12.53 -8.31 9.93
N LYS A 75 12.61 -8.64 11.21
CA LYS A 75 13.05 -7.72 12.27
C LYS A 75 14.38 -7.02 12.00
N ASP A 76 15.36 -7.75 11.46
CA ASP A 76 16.69 -7.22 11.12
C ASP A 76 16.71 -6.35 9.85
N LEU A 77 15.58 -6.27 9.14
CA LEU A 77 15.42 -5.50 7.91
C LEU A 77 14.71 -4.16 8.16
N ILE A 78 14.04 -3.99 9.30
CA ILE A 78 13.34 -2.76 9.68
C ILE A 78 14.31 -1.58 9.66
N GLY A 79 13.93 -0.51 8.96
CA GLY A 79 14.70 0.72 8.79
C GLY A 79 15.70 0.69 7.63
N LYS A 80 15.92 -0.46 6.98
CA LYS A 80 16.75 -0.54 5.77
C LYS A 80 15.99 0.00 4.56
N GLU A 81 16.73 0.59 3.64
CA GLU A 81 16.25 1.13 2.39
C GLU A 81 16.90 0.40 1.22
N PHE A 82 16.11 0.12 0.20
CA PHE A 82 16.51 -0.62 -0.99
C PHE A 82 16.14 0.18 -2.22
N GLU A 83 17.14 0.48 -3.03
CA GLU A 83 16.93 1.07 -4.34
C GLU A 83 16.76 -0.05 -5.38
N ILE A 84 15.70 0.06 -6.17
CA ILE A 84 15.40 -0.86 -7.27
C ILE A 84 15.46 -0.05 -8.56
N ASP A 85 16.45 -0.34 -9.39
CA ASP A 85 16.70 0.40 -10.64
C ASP A 85 15.65 0.18 -11.72
N ASN A 86 14.97 -0.97 -11.70
CA ASN A 86 14.00 -1.31 -12.72
C ASN A 86 12.95 -2.31 -12.21
N PHE A 87 11.82 -1.79 -11.76
CA PHE A 87 10.60 -2.53 -11.52
C PHE A 87 9.54 -2.08 -12.53
N ALA A 88 9.27 -2.92 -13.54
CA ALA A 88 8.34 -2.60 -14.64
C ALA A 88 8.60 -1.25 -15.33
N GLY A 89 9.87 -0.85 -15.45
CA GLY A 89 10.29 0.43 -16.03
C GLY A 89 10.35 1.61 -15.05
N ALA A 90 9.99 1.41 -13.78
CA ALA A 90 10.08 2.41 -12.72
C ALA A 90 11.31 2.19 -11.83
N LYS A 91 11.88 3.28 -11.32
CA LYS A 91 12.85 3.27 -10.22
C LYS A 91 12.09 3.42 -8.91
N LEU A 92 12.35 2.54 -7.95
CA LEU A 92 11.72 2.58 -6.63
C LEU A 92 12.78 2.75 -5.55
N SER A 93 12.49 3.59 -4.56
CA SER A 93 13.18 3.53 -3.27
C SER A 93 12.20 3.01 -2.23
N ILE A 94 12.50 1.83 -1.68
CA ILE A 94 11.60 1.14 -0.76
C ILE A 94 12.26 1.05 0.59
N LYS A 95 11.64 1.68 1.59
CA LYS A 95 12.04 1.55 2.99
C LYS A 95 11.22 0.47 3.68
N ILE A 96 11.88 -0.37 4.48
CA ILE A 96 11.17 -1.34 5.31
C ILE A 96 10.78 -0.65 6.62
N ILE A 97 9.48 -0.61 6.91
CA ILE A 97 8.92 0.02 8.11
C ILE A 97 8.25 -1.03 9.00
N ALA A 98 8.19 -0.74 10.29
CA ALA A 98 7.47 -1.58 11.25
C ALA A 98 6.05 -1.06 11.40
N ASP A 99 5.08 -1.96 11.31
CA ASP A 99 3.66 -1.65 11.51
C ASP A 99 2.95 -2.82 12.21
N GLU A 100 2.32 -2.54 13.36
CA GLU A 100 1.59 -3.52 14.17
C GLU A 100 0.27 -3.96 13.53
N TYR A 101 -0.26 -3.21 12.56
CA TYR A 101 -1.48 -3.58 11.83
C TYR A 101 -1.24 -4.64 10.75
N VAL A 102 0.03 -4.94 10.43
CA VAL A 102 0.38 -5.97 9.44
C VAL A 102 0.26 -7.36 10.08
N ASP A 103 -0.60 -8.21 9.52
CA ASP A 103 -0.74 -9.61 9.95
C ASP A 103 0.44 -10.46 9.43
N PRO A 104 1.29 -11.04 10.31
CA PRO A 104 2.40 -11.90 9.90
C PRO A 104 1.97 -13.21 9.22
N GLU A 105 0.77 -13.69 9.50
CA GLU A 105 0.24 -14.95 8.95
C GLU A 105 -0.42 -14.75 7.57
N PHE A 106 -0.76 -13.51 7.22
CA PHE A 106 -1.40 -13.20 5.95
C PHE A 106 -0.38 -13.08 4.80
N GLY A 107 -0.48 -14.01 3.84
CA GLY A 107 0.42 -14.07 2.68
C GLY A 107 1.88 -14.29 3.10
N THR A 108 2.72 -13.30 2.86
CA THR A 108 4.14 -13.31 3.23
C THR A 108 4.42 -12.64 4.58
N GLY A 109 3.43 -11.96 5.19
CA GLY A 109 3.63 -11.12 6.37
C GLY A 109 4.29 -9.76 6.08
N ALA A 110 4.37 -9.40 4.79
CA ALA A 110 4.89 -8.12 4.31
C ALA A 110 3.90 -7.45 3.37
N LEU A 111 3.55 -6.20 3.69
CA LEU A 111 2.60 -5.38 2.97
C LEU A 111 3.34 -4.27 2.20
N GLY A 112 3.18 -4.20 0.88
CA GLY A 112 3.68 -3.07 0.11
C GLY A 112 2.80 -1.83 0.33
N VAL A 113 3.43 -0.70 0.61
CA VAL A 113 2.79 0.58 0.99
C VAL A 113 2.77 1.52 -0.22
N THR A 114 1.56 1.84 -0.69
CA THR A 114 1.30 2.68 -1.87
C THR A 114 0.41 3.89 -1.51
N PRO A 115 0.95 4.95 -0.87
CA PRO A 115 0.14 6.03 -0.30
C PRO A 115 -0.75 6.76 -1.31
N ALA A 116 -0.36 6.83 -2.59
CA ALA A 116 -1.17 7.49 -3.61
C ALA A 116 -2.47 6.74 -3.97
N HIS A 117 -2.64 5.49 -3.51
CA HIS A 117 -3.70 4.58 -3.97
C HIS A 117 -4.47 3.87 -2.86
N SER A 118 -4.20 4.20 -1.59
CA SER A 118 -4.82 3.60 -0.41
C SER A 118 -4.79 4.60 0.74
N GLN A 119 -5.92 4.76 1.45
CA GLN A 119 -5.99 5.62 2.64
C GLN A 119 -5.28 5.02 3.86
N SER A 120 -5.09 3.70 3.87
CA SER A 120 -4.53 2.96 4.99
C SER A 120 -3.01 2.83 4.94
N ASP A 121 -2.40 3.30 3.86
CA ASP A 121 -0.97 3.17 3.55
C ASP A 121 -0.17 4.41 3.98
#